data_AF-A0A2I0KY14-F1
#
_entry.id   AF-A0A2I0KY14-F1
#
_cell.length_a   1.000
_cell.length_b   1.000
_cell.length_c   1.000
_cell.angle_alpha   90.00
_cell.angle_beta   90.00
_cell.angle_gamma   90.00
#
_symmetry.space_group_name_H-M   'P 1'
#
loop_
_entity.id
_entity.type
_entity.pdbx_description
1 polymer ?
#
loop_
_entity_poly.entity_id
_entity_poly.type
_entity_poly.pdbx_seq_one_letter_code
_entity_poly.pdbx_strand_id
1 'polypeptide(L)'
;MREIRTSQPGIKSILQVLIEACPWARNRSKILEAGAVFELIELELEKPEKRVSELTFNLLAQLCSCPDGRTQFLQHAGGIAMLAKRTLRVSPVVDDRAVYILTMISLYATNNVLREMLRVGAVSKLCMVLQADCTSHLKSKARSILRMHSNVWNNSPCITVYLLTRHAAR
;
A
#
# COMPACT_ATOMS: atom_id res chain seq x y z
N MET A 1 -30.37 2.62 -7.46
CA MET A 1 -29.48 2.01 -8.46
C MET A 1 -29.07 0.65 -7.91
N ARG A 2 -29.34 -0.46 -8.61
CA ARG A 2 -29.10 -1.80 -8.07
C ARG A 2 -27.59 -2.06 -8.01
N GLU A 3 -27.02 -2.23 -6.82
CA GLU A 3 -25.70 -2.82 -6.65
C GLU A 3 -25.74 -4.24 -7.21
N ILE A 4 -25.11 -4.47 -8.36
CA ILE A 4 -24.82 -5.82 -8.82
C ILE A 4 -23.73 -6.34 -7.88
N ARG A 5 -24.13 -7.06 -6.83
CA ARG A 5 -23.18 -7.79 -5.98
C ARG A 5 -22.56 -8.91 -6.80
N THR A 6 -21.42 -8.62 -7.42
CA THR A 6 -20.57 -9.66 -8.04
C THR A 6 -20.14 -10.63 -6.96
N SER A 7 -20.34 -11.93 -7.20
CA SER A 7 -19.90 -12.98 -6.29
C SER A 7 -18.37 -12.96 -6.13
N GLN A 8 -17.86 -13.45 -5.00
CA GLN A 8 -16.41 -13.52 -4.75
C GLN A 8 -15.63 -14.23 -5.88
N PRO A 9 -16.12 -15.34 -6.48
CA PRO A 9 -15.50 -15.92 -7.68
C PRO A 9 -15.44 -14.95 -8.87
N GLY A 10 -16.51 -14.18 -9.12
CA GLY A 10 -16.55 -13.18 -10.19
C GLY A 10 -15.51 -12.08 -9.99
N ILE A 11 -15.37 -11.58 -8.76
CA ILE A 11 -14.36 -10.57 -8.40
C ILE A 11 -12.94 -11.11 -8.66
N LYS A 12 -12.65 -12.35 -8.25
CA LYS A 12 -11.34 -12.98 -8.48
C LYS A 12 -10.99 -13.03 -9.97
N SER A 13 -11.92 -13.50 -10.80
CA SER A 13 -11.70 -13.60 -12.25
C SER A 13 -11.46 -12.24 -12.90
N ILE A 14 -12.23 -11.21 -12.50
CA ILE A 14 -12.03 -9.84 -12.99
C ILE A 14 -10.63 -9.35 -12.61
N LEU A 15 -10.23 -9.48 -11.34
CA LEU A 15 -8.91 -9.05 -10.89
C LEU A 15 -7.78 -9.75 -11.64
N GLN A 16 -7.89 -11.06 -11.90
CA GLN A 16 -6.90 -11.80 -12.67
C GLN A 16 -6.75 -11.25 -14.09
N VAL A 17 -7.86 -11.06 -14.80
CA VAL A 17 -7.84 -10.48 -16.16
C VAL A 17 -7.23 -9.09 -16.16
N LEU A 18 -7.56 -8.25 -15.18
CA LEU A 18 -7.00 -6.90 -15.06
C LEU A 18 -5.49 -6.93 -14.76
N ILE A 19 -5.02 -7.83 -13.90
CA ILE A 19 -3.59 -8.01 -13.59
C ILE A 19 -2.80 -8.45 -14.82
N GLU A 20 -3.37 -9.37 -15.60
CA GLU A 20 -2.78 -9.82 -16.85
C GLU A 20 -2.76 -8.71 -17.89
N ALA A 21 -3.80 -7.88 -17.96
CA ALA A 21 -3.92 -6.76 -18.89
C ALA A 21 -3.07 -5.53 -18.52
N CYS A 22 -2.79 -5.28 -17.24
CA CYS A 22 -2.15 -4.06 -16.74
C CYS A 22 -0.69 -3.81 -17.21
N PRO A 23 0.14 -4.80 -17.58
CA PRO A 23 1.48 -4.55 -18.11
C PRO A 23 1.48 -3.73 -19.40
N TRP A 24 0.44 -3.84 -20.23
CA TRP A 24 0.32 -3.05 -21.46
C TRP A 24 -0.14 -1.62 -21.16
N ALA A 25 0.67 -0.61 -21.51
CA ALA A 25 0.45 0.78 -21.15
C ALA A 25 -0.94 1.31 -21.53
N ARG A 26 -1.44 0.95 -22.72
CA ARG A 26 -2.78 1.32 -23.20
C ARG A 26 -3.89 0.74 -22.31
N ASN A 27 -3.75 -0.52 -21.91
CA ASN A 27 -4.72 -1.18 -21.04
C ASN A 27 -4.64 -0.58 -19.64
N ARG A 28 -3.44 -0.34 -19.11
CA ARG A 28 -3.25 0.35 -17.82
C ARG A 28 -3.93 1.71 -17.78
N SER A 29 -3.78 2.52 -18.83
CA SER A 29 -4.49 3.81 -18.93
C SER A 29 -6.00 3.62 -18.84
N LYS A 30 -6.55 2.64 -19.57
CA LYS A 30 -7.99 2.34 -19.55
C LYS A 30 -8.48 1.84 -18.18
N ILE A 31 -7.67 1.07 -17.47
CA ILE A 31 -7.98 0.62 -16.10
C ILE A 31 -8.03 1.82 -15.14
N LEU A 32 -7.09 2.76 -15.27
CA LEU A 32 -7.05 4.00 -14.49
C LEU A 32 -8.21 4.95 -14.84
N GLU A 33 -8.53 5.12 -16.12
CA GLU A 33 -9.66 5.91 -16.61
C GLU A 33 -10.99 5.37 -16.09
N ALA A 34 -11.10 4.04 -15.91
CA ALA A 34 -12.27 3.38 -15.33
C ALA A 34 -12.37 3.53 -13.80
N GLY A 35 -11.47 4.28 -13.15
CA GLY A 35 -11.52 4.52 -11.69
C GLY A 35 -11.09 3.31 -10.84
N ALA A 36 -10.41 2.33 -11.43
CA ALA A 36 -10.11 1.07 -10.73
C ALA A 36 -9.34 1.25 -9.41
N VAL A 37 -8.49 2.28 -9.28
CA VAL A 37 -7.77 2.53 -8.03
C VAL A 37 -8.73 2.79 -6.86
N PHE A 38 -9.79 3.57 -7.08
CA PHE A 38 -10.80 3.86 -6.06
C PHE A 38 -11.58 2.60 -5.69
N GLU A 39 -12.09 1.88 -6.69
CA GLU A 39 -12.85 0.64 -6.50
C GLU A 39 -12.04 -0.44 -5.76
N LEU A 40 -10.74 -0.56 -6.05
CA LEU A 40 -9.85 -1.50 -5.36
C LEU A 40 -9.62 -1.12 -3.89
N ILE A 41 -9.59 0.18 -3.57
CA ILE A 41 -9.45 0.63 -2.18
C ILE A 41 -10.74 0.36 -1.41
N GLU A 42 -11.90 0.70 -1.97
CA GLU A 42 -13.21 0.44 -1.37
C GLU A 42 -13.46 -1.06 -1.17
N LEU A 43 -13.15 -1.89 -2.19
CA LEU A 43 -13.19 -3.35 -2.07
C LEU A 43 -12.37 -3.85 -0.87
N GLU A 44 -11.17 -3.31 -0.65
CA GLU A 44 -10.32 -3.76 0.45
C GLU A 44 -10.79 -3.25 1.83
N LEU A 45 -11.51 -2.11 1.86
CA LEU A 45 -12.17 -1.60 3.07
C LEU A 45 -13.31 -2.52 3.54
N GLU A 46 -13.96 -3.25 2.62
CA GLU A 46 -14.95 -4.29 2.93
C GLU A 46 -14.33 -5.56 3.55
N LYS A 47 -12.99 -5.65 3.59
CA LYS A 47 -12.22 -6.79 4.14
C LYS A 47 -12.56 -8.11 3.42
N PRO A 48 -12.22 -8.22 2.13
CA PRO A 48 -12.53 -9.41 1.35
C PRO A 48 -11.65 -10.58 1.81
N GLU A 49 -11.94 -11.77 1.29
CA GLU A 49 -11.14 -12.96 1.59
C GLU A 49 -9.69 -12.79 1.15
N LYS A 50 -8.79 -13.52 1.81
CA LYS A 50 -7.33 -13.42 1.61
C LYS A 50 -6.91 -13.39 0.13
N ARG A 51 -7.48 -14.28 -0.70
CA ARG A 51 -7.09 -14.38 -2.11
C ARG A 51 -7.47 -13.14 -2.92
N VAL A 52 -8.62 -12.54 -2.62
CA VAL A 52 -9.07 -11.30 -3.28
C VAL A 52 -8.16 -10.15 -2.87
N SER A 53 -7.78 -10.05 -1.59
CA SER A 53 -6.82 -9.04 -1.14
C SER A 53 -5.45 -9.20 -1.82
N GLU A 54 -4.93 -10.43 -1.98
CA GLU A 54 -3.66 -10.66 -2.69
C GLU A 54 -3.69 -10.17 -4.14
N LEU A 55 -4.78 -10.43 -4.85
CA LEU A 55 -4.97 -9.95 -6.23
C LEU A 55 -5.15 -8.43 -6.28
N THR A 56 -5.95 -7.88 -5.38
CA THR A 56 -6.20 -6.43 -5.25
C THR A 56 -4.90 -5.67 -5.03
N PHE A 57 -4.06 -6.12 -4.08
CA PHE A 57 -2.76 -5.52 -3.80
C PHE A 57 -1.76 -5.68 -4.96
N ASN A 58 -1.83 -6.78 -5.71
CA ASN A 58 -1.01 -6.95 -6.91
C ASN A 58 -1.37 -5.91 -7.97
N LEU A 59 -2.66 -5.75 -8.27
CA LEU A 59 -3.14 -4.77 -9.24
C LEU A 59 -2.84 -3.34 -8.79
N LEU A 60 -3.11 -2.99 -7.52
CA LEU A 60 -2.76 -1.67 -6.96
C LEU A 60 -1.26 -1.38 -7.08
N ALA A 61 -0.39 -2.37 -6.86
CA ALA A 61 1.05 -2.20 -7.04
C ALA A 61 1.41 -1.93 -8.51
N GLN A 62 0.82 -2.65 -9.46
CA GLN A 62 1.03 -2.38 -10.89
C GLN A 62 0.55 -0.98 -11.28
N LEU A 63 -0.60 -0.53 -10.78
CA LEU A 63 -1.15 0.81 -11.05
C LEU A 63 -0.29 1.91 -10.42
N CYS A 64 0.15 1.76 -9.17
CA CYS A 64 1.00 2.73 -8.46
C CYS A 64 2.44 2.80 -9.00
N SER A 65 2.83 1.92 -9.91
CA SER A 65 4.13 2.00 -10.61
C SER A 65 4.24 3.26 -11.49
N CYS A 66 3.12 3.82 -11.94
CA CYS A 66 3.06 5.03 -12.77
C CYS A 66 2.56 6.27 -12.01
N PRO A 67 2.88 7.50 -12.47
CA PRO A 67 2.45 8.74 -11.80
C PRO A 67 0.94 8.85 -11.61
N ASP A 68 0.15 8.57 -12.66
CA ASP A 68 -1.30 8.72 -12.63
C ASP A 68 -1.95 7.81 -11.59
N GLY A 69 -1.49 6.56 -11.50
CA GLY A 69 -1.97 5.62 -10.49
C GLY A 69 -1.65 6.07 -9.07
N ARG A 70 -0.47 6.66 -8.83
CA ARG A 70 -0.14 7.25 -7.51
C ARG A 70 -1.02 8.45 -7.19
N THR A 71 -1.25 9.32 -8.17
CA THR A 71 -2.12 10.49 -8.01
C THR A 71 -3.53 10.05 -7.63
N GLN A 72 -4.12 9.10 -8.37
CA GLN A 72 -5.45 8.56 -8.03
C GLN A 72 -5.47 7.89 -6.65
N PHE A 73 -4.43 7.12 -6.30
CA PHE A 73 -4.35 6.48 -4.98
C PHE A 73 -4.36 7.50 -3.84
N LEU A 74 -3.63 8.61 -4.00
CA LEU A 74 -3.54 9.69 -3.01
C LEU A 74 -4.79 10.58 -2.98
N GLN A 75 -5.61 10.58 -4.03
CA GLN A 75 -6.91 11.28 -4.02
C GLN A 75 -7.96 10.54 -3.18
N HIS A 76 -7.79 9.23 -2.98
CA HIS A 76 -8.67 8.45 -2.12
C HIS A 76 -8.36 8.68 -0.64
N ALA A 77 -9.27 9.31 0.11
CA ALA A 77 -9.06 9.68 1.52
C ALA A 77 -8.70 8.50 2.45
N GLY A 78 -9.15 7.29 2.10
CA GLY A 78 -8.83 6.05 2.82
C GLY A 78 -7.58 5.31 2.34
N GLY A 79 -6.91 5.72 1.25
CA GLY A 79 -5.91 4.91 0.56
C GLY A 79 -4.73 4.50 1.43
N ILE A 80 -4.03 5.48 2.02
CA ILE A 80 -2.87 5.23 2.88
C ILE A 80 -3.27 4.49 4.17
N ALA A 81 -4.43 4.85 4.74
CA ALA A 81 -4.94 4.22 5.96
C ALA A 81 -5.28 2.74 5.74
N MET A 82 -5.94 2.41 4.62
CA MET A 82 -6.24 1.04 4.20
C MET A 82 -4.93 0.26 4.05
N LEU A 83 -3.97 0.79 3.29
CA LEU A 83 -2.69 0.14 3.02
C LEU A 83 -1.94 -0.20 4.33
N ALA A 84 -1.84 0.78 5.23
CA ALA A 84 -1.22 0.60 6.54
C ALA A 84 -1.95 -0.45 7.40
N LYS A 85 -3.28 -0.44 7.39
CA LYS A 85 -4.10 -1.35 8.18
C LYS A 85 -3.97 -2.81 7.71
N ARG A 86 -3.85 -3.05 6.41
CA ARG A 86 -3.78 -4.40 5.82
C ARG A 86 -2.38 -5.00 5.87
N THR A 87 -1.34 -4.17 5.90
CA THR A 87 0.06 -4.62 6.04
C THR A 87 0.27 -5.36 7.38
N LEU A 88 0.97 -6.50 7.32
CA LEU A 88 1.22 -7.51 8.34
C LEU A 88 -0.04 -8.19 8.89
N ARG A 89 -1.18 -8.13 8.17
CA ARG A 89 -2.45 -8.69 8.66
C ARG A 89 -3.13 -9.69 7.71
N VAL A 90 -2.66 -9.82 6.48
CA VAL A 90 -3.34 -10.65 5.47
C VAL A 90 -2.45 -11.77 4.98
N SER A 91 -1.34 -11.45 4.32
CA SER A 91 -0.37 -12.43 3.83
C SER A 91 0.97 -11.78 3.50
N PRO A 92 2.07 -12.55 3.42
CA PRO A 92 3.36 -12.04 2.98
C PRO A 92 3.34 -11.41 1.59
N VAL A 93 2.44 -11.87 0.70
CA VAL A 93 2.25 -11.28 -0.63
C VAL A 93 1.66 -9.87 -0.53
N VAL A 94 0.65 -9.68 0.32
CA VAL A 94 0.09 -8.35 0.59
C VAL A 94 1.14 -7.44 1.21
N ASP A 95 1.97 -7.95 2.11
CA ASP A 95 3.02 -7.16 2.78
C ASP A 95 4.07 -6.65 1.79
N ASP A 96 4.53 -7.51 0.88
CA ASP A 96 5.47 -7.14 -0.18
C ASP A 96 4.89 -6.03 -1.08
N ARG A 97 3.66 -6.23 -1.56
CA ARG A 97 2.98 -5.25 -2.43
C ARG A 97 2.66 -3.95 -1.71
N ALA A 98 2.27 -4.00 -0.43
CA ALA A 98 1.99 -2.82 0.37
C ALA A 98 3.24 -1.96 0.58
N VAL A 99 4.37 -2.58 0.94
CA VAL A 99 5.64 -1.85 1.11
C VAL A 99 6.16 -1.34 -0.24
N TYR A 100 5.93 -2.06 -1.34
CA TYR A 100 6.22 -1.55 -2.68
C TYR A 100 5.41 -0.27 -2.98
N ILE A 101 4.09 -0.28 -2.75
CA ILE A 101 3.23 0.90 -2.96
C ILE A 101 3.70 2.06 -2.06
N LEU A 102 3.99 1.81 -0.78
CA LEU A 102 4.55 2.81 0.13
C LEU A 102 5.88 3.36 -0.37
N THR A 103 6.74 2.53 -0.96
CA THR A 103 8.01 2.96 -1.56
C THR A 103 7.73 3.92 -2.72
N MET A 104 6.84 3.54 -3.64
CA MET A 104 6.51 4.35 -4.81
C MET A 104 5.87 5.68 -4.43
N ILE A 105 5.01 5.71 -3.40
CA ILE A 105 4.43 6.96 -2.86
C ILE A 105 5.52 7.80 -2.21
N SER A 106 6.34 7.20 -1.34
CA SER A 106 7.36 7.92 -0.57
C SER A 106 8.43 8.58 -1.43
N LEU A 107 8.77 7.99 -2.59
CA LEU A 107 9.74 8.57 -3.53
C LEU A 107 9.31 9.93 -4.09
N TYR A 108 8.00 10.19 -4.17
CA TYR A 108 7.43 11.40 -4.78
C TYR A 108 6.47 12.13 -3.82
N ALA A 109 6.59 11.87 -2.51
CA ALA A 109 5.67 12.39 -1.51
C ALA A 109 5.89 13.88 -1.24
N THR A 110 4.79 14.62 -1.09
CA THR A 110 4.81 15.97 -0.53
C THR A 110 4.78 15.90 1.01
N ASN A 111 5.10 17.00 1.69
CA ASN A 111 5.00 17.08 3.16
C ASN A 111 3.61 16.74 3.69
N ASN A 112 2.55 17.05 2.93
CA ASN A 112 1.18 16.71 3.33
C ASN A 112 0.94 15.19 3.33
N VAL A 113 1.41 14.50 2.28
CA VAL A 113 1.35 13.03 2.21
C VAL A 113 2.15 12.40 3.35
N LEU A 114 3.35 12.91 3.64
CA LEU A 114 4.18 12.40 4.73
C LEU A 114 3.54 12.58 6.11
N ARG A 115 2.85 13.71 6.35
CA ARG A 115 2.08 13.93 7.58
C ARG A 115 0.86 13.02 7.65
N GLU A 116 0.19 12.78 6.53
CA GLU A 116 -0.92 11.82 6.49
C GLU A 116 -0.45 10.41 6.82
N MET A 117 0.64 9.94 6.19
CA MET A 117 1.27 8.65 6.50
C MET A 117 1.56 8.48 7.99
N LEU A 118 2.02 9.54 8.64
CA LEU A 118 2.23 9.54 10.08
C LEU A 118 0.89 9.43 10.83
N ARG A 119 -0.08 10.28 10.51
CA ARG A 119 -1.40 10.35 11.15
C ARG A 119 -2.17 9.03 11.08
N VAL A 120 -2.14 8.35 9.93
CA VAL A 120 -2.88 7.10 9.73
C VAL A 120 -2.09 5.83 10.12
N GLY A 121 -0.89 6.01 10.70
CA GLY A 121 -0.10 4.92 11.25
C GLY A 121 0.73 4.12 10.24
N ALA A 122 0.92 4.60 9.00
CA ALA A 122 1.77 3.96 8.01
C ALA A 122 3.25 3.93 8.46
N VAL A 123 3.72 5.00 9.13
CA VAL A 123 5.08 5.05 9.69
C VAL A 123 5.28 4.00 10.79
N SER A 124 4.31 3.87 11.71
CA SER A 124 4.32 2.82 12.74
C SER A 124 4.33 1.44 12.12
N LYS A 125 3.58 1.24 11.03
CA LYS A 125 3.55 -0.03 10.31
C LYS A 125 4.89 -0.38 9.67
N LEU A 126 5.59 0.58 9.07
CA LEU A 126 6.95 0.39 8.55
C LEU A 126 7.93 0.00 9.67
N CYS A 127 7.79 0.58 10.87
CA CYS A 127 8.60 0.18 12.03
C CYS A 127 8.31 -1.27 12.44
N MET A 128 7.04 -1.68 12.45
CA MET A 128 6.65 -3.07 12.72
C MET A 128 7.22 -4.05 11.70
N VAL A 129 7.29 -3.70 10.40
CA VAL A 129 7.91 -4.54 9.36
C VAL A 129 9.39 -4.84 9.69
N LEU A 130 10.11 -3.90 10.30
CA LEU A 130 11.50 -4.12 10.71
C LEU A 130 11.62 -5.12 11.87
N GLN A 131 10.63 -5.17 12.75
CA GLN A 131 10.59 -6.01 13.95
C GLN A 131 9.97 -7.39 13.67
N ALA A 132 9.06 -7.49 12.72
CA ALA A 132 8.38 -8.73 12.34
C ALA A 132 9.34 -9.72 11.64
N ASP A 133 8.93 -10.98 11.54
CA ASP A 133 9.62 -12.00 10.74
C ASP A 133 9.34 -11.81 9.24
N CYS A 134 9.92 -10.75 8.67
CA CYS A 134 9.83 -10.40 7.26
C CYS A 134 11.16 -10.64 6.55
N THR A 135 11.11 -10.81 5.23
CA THR A 135 12.31 -10.96 4.40
C THR A 135 13.26 -9.77 4.53
N SER A 136 14.56 -10.03 4.36
CA SER A 136 15.60 -8.98 4.40
C SER A 136 15.35 -7.87 3.37
N HIS A 137 14.84 -8.23 2.18
CA HIS A 137 14.43 -7.29 1.14
C HIS A 137 13.36 -6.32 1.64
N LEU A 138 12.29 -6.86 2.23
CA LEU A 138 11.17 -6.05 2.72
C LEU A 138 11.61 -5.10 3.85
N LYS A 139 12.42 -5.62 4.78
CA LYS A 139 13.02 -4.81 5.86
C LYS A 139 13.93 -3.71 5.30
N SER A 140 14.70 -4.00 4.25
CA SER A 140 15.55 -2.99 3.59
C SER A 140 14.74 -1.84 2.99
N LYS A 141 13.65 -2.16 2.27
CA LYS A 141 12.73 -1.15 1.71
C LYS A 141 12.08 -0.30 2.80
N ALA A 142 11.54 -0.92 3.84
CA ALA A 142 10.94 -0.20 4.96
C ALA A 142 11.94 0.74 5.64
N ARG A 143 13.18 0.27 5.86
CA ARG A 143 14.26 1.08 6.44
C ARG A 143 14.65 2.26 5.54
N SER A 144 14.66 2.06 4.22
CA SER A 144 14.95 3.12 3.25
C SER A 144 13.91 4.25 3.34
N ILE A 145 12.62 3.90 3.36
CA ILE A 145 11.52 4.88 3.51
C ILE A 145 11.68 5.68 4.81
N LEU A 146 11.90 4.99 5.94
CA LEU A 146 12.08 5.61 7.26
C LEU A 146 13.28 6.57 7.30
N ARG A 147 14.37 6.25 6.61
CA ARG A 147 15.55 7.12 6.53
C ARG A 147 15.28 8.35 5.67
N MET A 148 14.66 8.17 4.51
CA MET A 148 14.39 9.20 3.51
C MET A 148 13.61 10.39 4.09
N HIS A 149 12.64 10.13 4.97
CA HIS A 149 11.73 11.15 5.51
C HIS A 149 11.88 11.36 7.02
N SER A 150 13.03 10.98 7.57
CA SER A 150 13.32 11.04 9.01
C SER A 150 13.20 12.46 9.59
N ASN A 151 13.52 13.49 8.81
CA ASN A 151 13.38 14.90 9.20
C ASN A 151 11.92 15.34 9.41
N VAL A 152 10.97 14.78 8.65
CA VAL A 152 9.54 15.11 8.78
C VAL A 152 8.91 14.38 9.97
N TRP A 153 9.44 13.21 10.30
CA TRP A 153 8.85 12.33 11.29
C TRP A 153 9.62 12.23 12.62
N ASN A 154 10.75 12.92 12.77
CA ASN A 154 11.64 12.88 13.95
C ASN A 154 10.96 13.21 15.29
N ASN A 155 9.93 14.05 15.27
CA ASN A 155 9.18 14.44 16.48
C ASN A 155 8.02 13.48 16.81
N SER A 156 7.89 12.37 16.09
CA SER A 156 6.83 11.41 16.34
C SER A 156 7.26 10.34 17.36
N PRO A 157 6.43 10.03 18.37
CA PRO A 157 6.68 8.96 19.34
C PRO A 157 6.97 7.60 18.67
N CYS A 158 6.35 7.31 17.52
CA CYS A 158 6.55 6.04 16.82
C CYS A 158 7.97 5.87 16.30
N ILE A 159 8.63 6.98 15.93
CA ILE A 159 10.03 6.97 15.50
C ILE A 159 10.98 7.00 16.69
N THR A 160 10.60 7.65 17.80
CA THR A 160 11.35 7.51 19.04
C THR A 160 11.43 6.04 19.45
N VAL A 161 10.33 5.28 19.41
CA VAL A 161 10.34 3.83 19.70
C VAL A 161 11.19 3.04 18.71
N TYR A 162 11.13 3.35 17.40
CA TYR A 162 12.04 2.75 16.41
C TYR A 162 13.53 3.07 16.70
N LEU A 163 13.84 4.32 17.03
CA LEU A 163 15.20 4.75 17.36
C LEU A 163 15.68 4.11 18.66
N LEU A 164 14.81 3.92 19.66
CA LEU A 164 15.16 3.26 20.92
C LEU A 164 15.44 1.77 20.72
N THR A 165 14.60 1.07 19.94
CA THR A 165 14.81 -0.35 19.62
C THR A 165 16.03 -0.61 18.72
N ARG A 166 16.50 0.39 17.95
CA ARG A 166 17.77 0.34 17.20
C ARG A 166 19.00 0.24 18.12
N HIS A 167 18.97 0.83 19.31
CA HIS A 167 20.13 0.89 20.21
C HIS A 167 20.16 -0.24 21.24
N ALA A 168 19.03 -0.94 21.46
CA ALA A 168 18.97 -2.12 22.33
C ALA A 168 19.50 -3.41 21.66
N ALA A 169 19.83 -3.36 20.36
CA ALA A 169 20.35 -4.50 19.59
C ALA A 169 21.87 -4.40 19.32
N ARG A 170 22.62 -3.76 20.22
CA ARG A 170 24.09 -3.81 20.26
C ARG A 170 24.53 -4.51 21.53
#